data_AF-A0A528CM51-F1
#
_entry.id   AF-A0A528CM51-F1
#
_cell.length_a   1.000
_cell.length_b   1.000
_cell.length_c   1.000
_cell.angle_alpha   90.00
_cell.angle_beta   90.00
_cell.angle_gamma   90.00
#
_symmetry.space_group_name_H-M   'P 1'
#
loop_
_entity.id
_entity.type
_entity.pdbx_description
1 polymer ?
#
loop_
_entity_poly.entity_id
_entity_poly.type
_entity_poly.pdbx_seq_one_letter_code
_entity_poly.pdbx_strand_id
1 'polypeptide(L)'
;YALRGLNDPNTAAKHFARIADLAQGPMSLSRAYYWLGRAAEAGGPGSAKDYFTRAASYGTTFYGQLAGERVGRQVLNIAHPQPSATDQRN
;
A
#
# COMPACT_ATOMS: atom_id res chain seq x y z
N TYR A 1 -10.77 15.56 1.97
CA TYR A 1 -10.77 14.35 1.14
C TYR A 1 -11.06 13.13 2.00
N ALA A 2 -12.19 12.46 1.73
CA ALA A 2 -12.88 11.54 2.62
C ALA A 2 -12.40 10.08 2.44
N LEU A 3 -11.69 9.57 3.44
CA LEU A 3 -11.43 8.13 3.64
C LEU A 3 -11.78 7.68 5.08
N ARG A 4 -12.54 8.49 5.82
CA ARG A 4 -13.21 8.06 7.08
C ARG A 4 -14.51 7.26 6.82
N GLY A 5 -14.83 7.00 5.54
CA GLY A 5 -16.22 6.86 5.08
C GLY A 5 -16.81 5.46 4.95
N LEU A 6 -16.12 4.39 5.31
CA LEU A 6 -16.80 3.13 5.60
C LEU A 6 -16.39 2.73 7.01
N ASN A 7 -17.29 2.96 7.97
CA ASN A 7 -17.20 2.52 9.36
C ASN A 7 -17.20 0.97 9.51
N ASP A 8 -16.94 0.25 8.43
CA ASP A 8 -17.02 -1.20 8.33
C ASP A 8 -15.71 -1.79 7.79
N PRO A 9 -14.66 -1.84 8.65
CA PRO A 9 -13.40 -2.44 8.28
C PRO A 9 -13.54 -3.93 7.93
N ASN A 10 -14.52 -4.62 8.53
CA ASN A 10 -14.84 -6.02 8.22
C ASN A 10 -15.32 -6.21 6.79
N THR A 11 -16.25 -5.36 6.34
CA THR A 11 -16.77 -5.42 4.96
C THR A 11 -15.69 -5.03 3.96
N ALA A 12 -14.91 -3.99 4.26
CA ALA A 12 -13.76 -3.62 3.45
C ALA A 12 -12.77 -4.79 3.31
N ALA A 13 -12.42 -5.46 4.41
CA ALA A 13 -11.54 -6.61 4.39
C ALA A 13 -12.07 -7.74 3.50
N LYS A 14 -13.37 -8.07 3.59
CA LYS A 14 -13.99 -9.09 2.72
C LYS A 14 -13.91 -8.70 1.24
N HIS A 15 -14.19 -7.44 0.90
CA HIS A 15 -14.11 -6.97 -0.49
C HIS A 15 -12.68 -7.05 -1.03
N PHE A 16 -11.70 -6.53 -0.30
CA PHE A 16 -10.31 -6.55 -0.77
C PHE A 16 -9.68 -7.94 -0.75
N ALA A 17 -10.10 -8.83 0.15
CA ALA A 17 -9.71 -10.24 0.12
C ALA A 17 -10.18 -10.91 -1.18
N ARG A 18 -11.42 -10.66 -1.60
CA ARG A 18 -11.95 -11.18 -2.87
C ARG A 18 -11.22 -10.58 -4.08
N ILE A 19 -10.83 -9.31 -4.02
CA ILE A 19 -10.01 -8.70 -5.08
C ILE A 19 -8.63 -9.36 -5.13
N ALA A 20 -8.00 -9.63 -3.99
CA ALA A 20 -6.70 -10.31 -3.95
C ALA A 20 -6.76 -11.72 -4.55
N ASP A 21 -7.86 -12.45 -4.33
CA ASP A 21 -8.11 -13.78 -4.89
C ASP A 21 -8.27 -13.76 -6.42
N LEU A 22 -8.99 -12.77 -6.95
CA LEU A 22 -9.25 -12.62 -8.39
C LEU A 22 -8.14 -11.87 -9.13
N ALA A 23 -7.23 -11.21 -8.42
CA ALA A 23 -6.19 -10.39 -9.01
C ALA A 23 -5.09 -11.24 -9.63
N GLN A 24 -4.90 -11.09 -10.94
CA GLN A 24 -3.86 -11.80 -11.68
C GLN A 24 -2.56 -10.98 -11.84
N GLY A 25 -2.62 -9.67 -11.58
CA GLY A 25 -1.50 -8.75 -11.82
C GLY A 25 -0.90 -8.16 -10.53
N PRO A 26 0.42 -7.87 -10.53
CA PRO A 26 1.13 -7.36 -9.34
C PRO A 26 0.58 -6.01 -8.84
N MET A 27 0.09 -5.14 -9.74
CA MET A 27 -0.54 -3.87 -9.33
C MET A 27 -1.84 -4.10 -8.55
N SER A 28 -2.69 -5.01 -9.03
CA SER A 28 -3.98 -5.32 -8.40
C SER A 28 -3.77 -6.04 -7.06
N LEU A 29 -2.82 -6.98 -7.00
CA LEU A 29 -2.44 -7.67 -5.76
C LEU A 29 -1.90 -6.70 -4.73
N SER A 30 -0.97 -5.82 -5.12
CA SER A 30 -0.40 -4.82 -4.20
C SER A 30 -1.46 -3.88 -3.63
N ARG A 31 -2.36 -3.38 -4.48
CA ARG A 31 -3.50 -2.56 -4.06
C ARG A 31 -4.40 -3.31 -3.07
N ALA A 32 -4.77 -4.55 -3.38
CA ALA A 32 -5.65 -5.35 -2.54
C ALA A 32 -5.04 -5.58 -1.14
N TYR A 33 -3.76 -5.98 -1.08
CA TYR A 33 -3.06 -6.16 0.18
C TYR A 33 -2.88 -4.85 0.96
N TYR A 34 -2.60 -3.72 0.30
CA TYR A 34 -2.50 -2.44 0.99
C TYR A 34 -3.83 -2.06 1.68
N TRP A 35 -4.95 -2.20 0.98
CA TRP A 35 -6.26 -1.88 1.56
C TRP A 35 -6.74 -2.91 2.60
N LEU A 36 -6.34 -4.18 2.48
CA LEU A 36 -6.49 -5.15 3.57
C LEU A 36 -5.74 -4.72 4.84
N GLY A 37 -4.52 -4.20 4.68
CA GLY A 37 -3.75 -3.63 5.78
C GLY A 37 -4.48 -2.48 6.45
N ARG A 38 -4.99 -1.53 5.65
CA ARG A 38 -5.79 -0.40 6.14
C ARG A 38 -7.07 -0.81 6.84
N ALA A 39 -7.75 -1.86 6.35
CA ALA A 39 -8.93 -2.41 7.00
C ALA A 39 -8.57 -3.05 8.34
N ALA A 40 -7.48 -3.82 8.41
CA ALA A 40 -7.00 -4.41 9.66
C ALA A 40 -6.58 -3.34 10.69
N GLU A 41 -5.92 -2.26 10.28
CA GLU A 41 -5.60 -1.13 11.19
C GLU A 41 -6.85 -0.45 11.77
N ALA A 42 -7.93 -0.43 10.99
CA ALA A 42 -9.20 0.14 11.41
C ALA A 42 -10.02 -0.82 12.30
N GLY A 43 -9.48 -1.99 12.69
CA GLY A 43 -10.15 -2.99 13.52
C GLY A 43 -10.78 -4.15 12.75
N GLY A 44 -10.45 -4.30 11.46
CA GLY A 44 -10.83 -5.44 10.64
C GLY A 44 -9.99 -6.69 10.93
N PRO A 45 -10.31 -7.83 10.31
CA PRO A 45 -9.65 -9.10 10.58
C PRO A 45 -8.24 -9.17 9.98
N GLY A 46 -7.37 -9.92 10.67
CA GLY A 46 -5.99 -10.19 10.24
C GLY A 46 -4.99 -9.19 10.79
N SER A 47 -3.76 -9.26 10.26
CA SER A 47 -2.64 -8.43 10.70
C SER A 47 -2.32 -7.37 9.67
N ALA A 48 -2.45 -6.10 10.05
CA ALA A 48 -2.10 -4.96 9.21
C ALA A 48 -0.65 -5.06 8.70
N LYS A 49 0.27 -5.44 9.58
CA LYS A 49 1.70 -5.57 9.27
C LYS A 49 1.95 -6.64 8.20
N ASP A 50 1.29 -7.79 8.30
CA ASP A 50 1.42 -8.86 7.30
C ASP A 50 0.91 -8.43 5.94
N TYR A 51 -0.26 -7.79 5.90
CA TYR A 51 -0.83 -7.29 4.65
C TYR A 51 0.05 -6.23 4.00
N PHE A 52 0.56 -5.27 4.76
CA PHE A 52 1.50 -4.29 4.21
C PHE A 52 2.82 -4.94 3.78
N THR A 53 3.31 -5.96 4.48
CA THR A 53 4.54 -6.68 4.07
C THR A 53 4.33 -7.39 2.72
N ARG A 54 3.16 -8.01 2.51
CA ARG A 54 2.79 -8.60 1.22
C ARG A 54 2.67 -7.55 0.12
N ALA A 55 2.00 -6.43 0.39
CA ALA A 55 1.91 -5.32 -0.55
C ALA A 55 3.31 -4.77 -0.90
N ALA A 56 4.18 -4.62 0.09
CA ALA A 56 5.55 -4.11 -0.05
C ALA A 56 6.48 -5.04 -0.84
N SER A 57 6.11 -6.32 -1.00
CA SER A 57 6.83 -7.23 -1.88
C SER A 57 6.70 -6.83 -3.35
N TYR A 58 5.67 -6.05 -3.69
CA TYR A 58 5.47 -5.45 -5.01
C TYR A 58 6.01 -4.02 -5.08
N GLY A 59 7.26 -3.81 -4.67
CA GLY A 59 7.89 -2.49 -4.51
C GLY A 59 8.04 -1.64 -5.78
N THR A 60 7.76 -2.18 -6.96
CA THR A 60 7.68 -1.43 -8.23
C THR A 60 6.31 -0.78 -8.46
N THR A 61 5.32 -1.10 -7.63
CA THR A 61 3.97 -0.57 -7.71
C THR A 61 3.76 0.54 -6.68
N PHE A 62 2.88 1.48 -6.97
CA PHE A 62 2.55 2.59 -6.06
C PHE A 62 2.16 2.11 -4.66
N TYR A 63 1.26 1.12 -4.57
CA TYR A 63 0.81 0.57 -3.29
C TYR A 63 1.87 -0.24 -2.57
N GLY A 64 2.84 -0.82 -3.30
CA GLY A 64 3.95 -1.54 -2.69
C GLY A 64 4.97 -0.60 -2.06
N GLN A 65 5.27 0.54 -2.71
CA GLN A 65 6.10 1.58 -2.11
C GLN A 65 5.45 2.15 -0.85
N LEU A 66 4.16 2.51 -0.95
CA LEU A 66 3.40 3.04 0.19
C LEU A 66 3.30 2.04 1.35
N ALA A 67 3.10 0.75 1.06
CA ALA A 67 3.10 -0.29 2.08
C ALA A 67 4.49 -0.50 2.71
N GLY A 68 5.56 -0.36 1.92
CA GLY A 68 6.95 -0.41 2.39
C GLY A 68 7.22 0.66 3.45
N GLU A 69 6.80 1.89 3.20
CA GLU A 69 6.88 2.98 4.17
C GLU A 69 6.13 2.65 5.47
N ARG A 70 4.96 2.00 5.36
CA ARG A 70 4.12 1.65 6.53
C ARG A 70 4.73 0.57 7.42
N VAL A 71 5.45 -0.39 6.86
CA VAL A 71 6.12 -1.44 7.65
C VAL A 71 7.55 -1.08 8.06
N GLY A 72 7.95 0.18 7.83
CA GLY A 72 9.30 0.64 8.15
C GLY A 72 10.38 -0.02 7.29
N ARG A 73 9.99 -0.59 6.13
CA ARG A 73 10.94 -0.95 5.07
C ARG A 73 11.34 0.40 4.48
N GLN A 74 12.28 1.08 5.15
CA GLN A 74 12.96 2.23 4.58
C GLN A 74 13.33 1.81 3.17
N VAL A 75 12.70 2.49 2.21
CA VAL A 75 13.07 2.43 0.81
C VAL A 75 14.59 2.48 0.83
N LEU A 76 15.21 1.39 0.36
CA LEU A 76 16.66 1.28 0.28
C LEU A 76 17.20 2.64 -0.12
N ASN A 77 18.23 3.09 0.60
CA ASN A 77 18.97 4.32 0.40
C ASN A 77 19.50 4.40 -1.05
N ILE A 78 18.62 4.60 -2.01
CA ILE A 78 18.93 5.19 -3.29
C ILE A 78 19.08 6.66 -2.92
N ALA A 79 20.34 7.08 -2.83
CA ALA A 79 20.72 8.47 -2.83
C ALA A 79 19.78 9.17 -3.81
N HIS A 80 18.88 9.98 -3.28
CA HIS A 80 18.15 10.90 -4.13
C HIS A 80 19.26 11.73 -4.77
N PRO A 81 19.47 11.73 -6.11
CA PRO A 81 20.12 12.89 -6.67
C PRO A 81 19.20 14.04 -6.27
N GLN A 82 19.72 14.91 -5.39
CA GLN A 82 19.03 16.14 -5.09
C GLN A 82 18.74 16.80 -6.44
N PRO A 83 17.50 17.22 -6.73
CA PRO A 83 17.26 18.06 -7.90
C PRO A 83 18.11 19.31 -7.71
N SER A 84 19.27 19.36 -8.38
CA SER A 84 20.08 20.57 -8.48
C SER A 84 19.18 21.64 -9.07
N ALA A 85 19.12 22.79 -8.42
CA ALA A 85 18.24 23.92 -8.74
C ALA A 85 18.57 24.62 -10.06
N THR A 86 18.71 23.87 -11.16
CA THR A 86 19.09 24.36 -12.49
C THR A 86 18.00 24.13 -13.55
N ASP A 87 16.95 23.35 -13.27
CA ASP A 87 15.87 23.07 -14.24
C ASP A 87 14.68 24.06 -14.13
N GLN A 88 14.95 25.32 -13.79
CA GLN A 88 14.02 26.43 -13.93
C GLN A 88 14.65 27.50 -14.81
N ARG A 89 14.83 27.22 -16.11
CA ARG A 89 14.92 28.21 -17.19
C ARG A 89 15.18 27.50 -18.53
N ASN A 90 14.13 27.31 -19.31
CA ASN A 90 14.15 27.64 -20.74
C ASN A 90 12.73 27.91 -21.22
#